data_AF-T1XHH9-F1
#
_entry.id   AF-T1XHH9-F1
#
_cell.length_a   1.000
_cell.length_b   1.000
_cell.length_c   1.000
_cell.angle_alpha   90.00
_cell.angle_beta   90.00
_cell.angle_gamma   90.00
#
_symmetry.space_group_name_H-M   'P 1'
#
loop_
_entity.id
_entity.type
_entity.pdbx_description
1 polymer ?
#
loop_
_entity_poly.entity_id
_entity_poly.type
_entity_poly.pdbx_seq_one_letter_code
_entity_poly.pdbx_strand_id
1 'polypeptide(L)'
;MASHQDRMAEIGFWTVPPEGSDRRKMLDAYVEKHKDDPKRKKLIKEMFEKATALVTVQKESGAGFSADRQLREYNLEYNGRVFKGSLRDLPSSFNVAEAFNKFLPRTATFELREECDHLFSFQHFIDWVTSGAADQFPSEIENILPEGKIHSYNSVDKPSGLLFRTEGSEEFGFSSISLIRVEKEVSVLLVAGQKCNLEERTQIIRKDWEFYEALSHRTHIRPAEDLVLCAEPLAEDPELWKTVILLRFDLETKTVDAQYVFNDCGSTYSGRTDDFSAFVDGKGKFFSEEIKGRYERSASAMQEYATLIELCKTCLLLPIFFEAHNDSLEIERHPTSFREYRSHLKNKKILERVDPKFWITYRDVRLIRGPSNRSPDRTAFTAPEYKVETSGYWKKLPIDVEGRDKVGRPIHGRTWVSQIHSWVEDSPRNSTVFASREGGEIPGANPGFIYVMRSAAHPKDVFKVGLTRRTSDERSGELSRSTSSPDHFLVVEEWATGDCVQAEKLIHEELESYRFNPNREFFKAPYRTIFKVIDKVISSLEGGVEP
;
A
#
# COMPACT_ATOMS: atom_id res chain seq x y z
N MET A 1 13.38 12.87 -12.83
CA MET A 1 14.26 12.46 -11.71
C MET A 1 15.01 11.20 -12.13
N ALA A 2 16.13 10.82 -11.50
CA ALA A 2 16.83 9.60 -11.90
C ALA A 2 15.98 8.35 -11.61
N SER A 3 16.03 7.31 -12.46
CA SER A 3 15.29 6.05 -12.29
C SER A 3 15.59 5.35 -10.95
N HIS A 4 14.76 4.40 -10.50
CA HIS A 4 15.04 3.63 -9.26
C HIS A 4 16.47 3.08 -9.23
N GLN A 5 16.93 2.56 -10.36
CA GLN A 5 18.25 1.96 -10.41
C GLN A 5 19.39 2.96 -10.40
N ASP A 6 19.22 4.11 -11.05
CA ASP A 6 20.20 5.18 -10.98
C ASP A 6 20.34 5.69 -9.53
N ARG A 7 19.21 5.83 -8.82
CA ARG A 7 19.21 6.19 -7.40
C ARG A 7 19.91 5.13 -6.55
N MET A 8 19.57 3.86 -6.73
CA MET A 8 20.23 2.77 -6.00
C MET A 8 21.72 2.63 -6.34
N ALA A 9 22.12 2.94 -7.58
CA ALA A 9 23.52 2.97 -8.00
C ALA A 9 24.27 4.14 -7.35
N GLU A 10 23.66 5.33 -7.32
CA GLU A 10 24.20 6.51 -6.64
C GLU A 10 24.40 6.23 -5.14
N ILE A 11 23.39 5.68 -4.45
CA ILE A 11 23.51 5.30 -3.04
C ILE A 11 24.59 4.23 -2.86
N GLY A 12 24.62 3.23 -3.76
CA GLY A 12 25.62 2.18 -3.77
C GLY A 12 27.05 2.69 -3.95
N PHE A 13 27.27 3.77 -4.71
CA PHE A 13 28.57 4.39 -4.91
C PHE A 13 29.17 4.93 -3.60
N TRP A 14 28.32 5.48 -2.73
CA TRP A 14 28.72 6.02 -1.42
C TRP A 14 28.82 4.96 -0.32
N THR A 15 28.50 3.70 -0.64
CA THR A 15 28.50 2.61 0.33
C THR A 15 29.93 2.19 0.68
N VAL A 16 30.20 2.01 1.98
CA VAL A 16 31.51 1.57 2.46
C VAL A 16 31.91 0.24 1.77
N PRO A 17 33.15 0.12 1.25
CA PRO A 17 33.59 -1.11 0.61
C PRO A 17 33.50 -2.32 1.56
N PRO A 18 33.24 -3.54 1.04
CA PRO A 18 33.15 -4.74 1.87
C PRO A 18 34.43 -4.98 2.67
N GLU A 19 34.29 -5.50 3.89
CA GLU A 19 35.43 -5.93 4.69
C GLU A 19 36.31 -6.93 3.94
N GLY A 20 37.63 -6.82 4.11
CA GLY A 20 38.61 -7.65 3.40
C GLY A 20 38.93 -7.19 1.96
N SER A 21 38.13 -6.33 1.33
CA SER A 21 38.44 -5.80 0.00
C SER A 21 39.61 -4.82 -0.01
N ASP A 22 40.35 -4.73 -1.11
CA ASP A 22 41.48 -3.78 -1.20
C ASP A 22 41.05 -2.32 -1.09
N ARG A 23 39.88 -1.99 -1.66
CA ARG A 23 39.26 -0.67 -1.47
C ARG A 23 38.96 -0.39 0.00
N ARG A 24 38.56 -1.39 0.78
CA ARG A 24 38.34 -1.23 2.22
C ARG A 24 39.65 -1.00 2.96
N LYS A 25 40.70 -1.76 2.67
CA LYS A 25 42.04 -1.55 3.26
C LYS A 25 42.56 -0.13 2.98
N MET A 26 42.38 0.38 1.76
CA MET A 26 42.76 1.75 1.41
C MET A 26 41.97 2.80 2.20
N LEU A 27 40.66 2.60 2.36
CA LEU A 27 39.81 3.48 3.16
C LEU A 27 40.22 3.46 4.63
N ASP A 28 40.42 2.28 5.21
CA ASP A 28 40.81 2.14 6.62
C ASP A 28 42.17 2.79 6.88
N ALA A 29 43.15 2.60 5.99
CA ALA A 29 44.45 3.25 6.08
C ALA A 29 44.35 4.78 5.98
N TYR A 30 43.45 5.30 5.13
CA TYR A 30 43.17 6.73 5.04
C TYR A 30 42.53 7.27 6.33
N VAL A 31 41.52 6.57 6.86
CA VAL A 31 40.87 6.94 8.13
C VAL A 31 41.88 6.96 9.26
N GLU A 32 42.68 5.90 9.41
CA GLU A 32 43.69 5.78 10.45
C GLU A 32 44.75 6.89 10.37
N LYS A 33 45.27 7.17 9.18
CA LYS A 33 46.24 8.26 8.94
C LYS A 33 45.71 9.63 9.35
N HIS A 34 44.40 9.84 9.20
CA HIS A 34 43.75 11.13 9.40
C HIS A 34 42.92 11.22 10.69
N LYS A 35 42.90 10.17 11.51
CA LYS A 35 42.02 10.08 12.68
C LYS A 35 42.26 11.19 13.68
N ASP A 36 43.51 11.66 13.81
CA ASP A 36 43.93 12.67 14.80
C ASP A 36 43.99 14.11 14.29
N ASP A 37 43.66 14.35 13.02
CA ASP A 37 43.60 15.69 12.44
C ASP A 37 42.46 16.52 13.09
N PRO A 38 42.77 17.59 13.84
CA PRO A 38 41.76 18.39 14.54
C PRO A 38 40.76 19.06 13.61
N LYS A 39 41.18 19.46 12.40
CA LYS A 39 40.28 20.09 11.42
C LYS A 39 39.25 19.08 10.91
N ARG A 40 39.68 17.84 10.68
CA ARG A 40 38.78 16.74 10.26
C ARG A 40 37.86 16.29 11.38
N LYS A 41 38.35 16.13 12.61
CA LYS A 41 37.51 15.84 13.78
C LYS A 41 36.39 16.87 13.92
N LYS A 42 36.73 18.16 13.80
CA LYS A 42 35.74 19.25 13.83
C LYS A 42 34.73 19.14 12.68
N LEU A 43 35.18 18.94 11.45
CA LEU A 43 34.30 18.79 10.29
C LEU A 43 33.34 17.60 10.42
N ILE A 44 33.84 16.43 10.82
CA ILE A 44 33.03 15.21 11.02
C ILE A 44 31.99 15.45 12.10
N LYS A 45 32.39 16.08 13.22
CA LYS A 45 31.46 16.44 14.29
C LYS A 45 30.35 17.38 13.79
N GLU A 46 30.69 18.45 13.08
CA GLU A 46 29.71 19.39 12.53
C GLU A 46 28.75 18.71 11.53
N MET A 47 29.28 17.81 10.70
CA MET A 47 28.47 17.03 9.76
C MET A 47 27.48 16.11 10.48
N PHE A 48 27.94 15.38 11.51
CA PHE A 48 27.09 14.50 12.29
C PHE A 48 26.04 15.27 13.11
N GLU A 49 26.41 16.43 13.66
CA GLU A 49 25.46 17.32 14.35
C GLU A 49 24.39 17.86 13.40
N LYS A 50 24.72 18.15 12.13
CA LYS A 50 23.74 18.53 11.11
C LYS A 50 22.85 17.35 10.69
N ALA A 51 23.44 16.17 10.50
CA ALA A 51 22.71 14.95 10.15
C ALA A 51 21.64 14.62 11.20
N THR A 52 22.04 14.56 12.47
CA THR A 52 21.15 14.26 13.60
C THR A 52 20.10 15.36 13.82
N ALA A 53 20.46 16.63 13.64
CA ALA A 53 19.51 17.73 13.71
C ALA A 53 18.45 17.65 12.61
N LEU A 54 18.84 17.34 11.37
CA LEU A 54 17.91 17.16 10.25
C LEU A 54 16.91 16.02 10.54
N VAL A 55 17.40 14.86 10.97
CA VAL A 55 16.54 13.71 11.31
C VAL A 55 15.57 14.06 12.44
N THR A 56 16.04 14.79 13.46
CA THR A 56 15.21 15.24 14.57
C THR A 56 14.09 16.19 14.11
N VAL A 57 14.40 17.16 13.24
CA VAL A 57 13.40 18.10 12.73
C VAL A 57 12.37 17.41 11.84
N GLN A 58 12.81 16.52 10.94
CA GLN A 58 11.90 15.80 10.04
C GLN A 58 10.93 14.88 10.79
N LYS A 59 11.38 14.25 11.88
CA LYS A 59 10.51 13.46 12.78
C LYS A 59 9.30 14.25 13.25
N GLU A 60 9.48 15.51 13.57
CA GLU A 60 8.43 16.38 14.14
C GLU A 60 7.57 17.06 13.05
N SER A 61 7.88 16.86 11.77
CA SER A 61 7.30 17.63 10.65
C SER A 61 6.04 17.01 10.04
N GLY A 62 5.53 15.90 10.58
CA GLY A 62 4.36 15.17 10.05
C GLY A 62 3.02 15.84 10.34
N ALA A 63 1.98 15.46 9.57
CA ALA A 63 0.61 15.92 9.78
C ALA A 63 -0.07 15.20 10.96
N GLY A 64 0.47 14.05 11.39
CA GLY A 64 -0.02 13.27 12.52
C GLY A 64 -0.99 12.15 12.13
N PHE A 65 -1.20 11.87 10.85
CA PHE A 65 -1.97 10.76 10.30
C PHE A 65 -1.12 9.49 10.10
N SER A 66 -1.80 8.38 9.80
CA SER A 66 -1.18 7.05 9.64
C SER A 66 -0.05 7.02 8.61
N ALA A 67 -0.27 7.61 7.42
CA ALA A 67 0.72 7.60 6.34
C ALA A 67 2.00 8.34 6.74
N ASP A 68 1.88 9.55 7.32
CA ASP A 68 3.06 10.31 7.69
C ASP A 68 3.80 9.64 8.85
N ARG A 69 3.12 9.10 9.85
CA ARG A 69 3.76 8.33 10.94
C ARG A 69 4.61 7.19 10.36
N GLN A 70 4.06 6.40 9.43
CA GLN A 70 4.80 5.29 8.82
C GLN A 70 5.99 5.77 7.97
N LEU A 71 5.85 6.88 7.23
CA LEU A 71 6.97 7.47 6.49
C LEU A 71 8.11 7.92 7.41
N ARG A 72 7.79 8.56 8.54
CA ARG A 72 8.78 8.98 9.55
C ARG A 72 9.43 7.78 10.20
N GLU A 73 8.67 6.73 10.51
CA GLU A 73 9.17 5.49 11.10
C GLU A 73 10.26 4.88 10.22
N TYR A 74 9.98 4.69 8.92
CA TYR A 74 10.98 4.20 7.96
C TYR A 74 12.17 5.16 7.80
N ASN A 75 11.94 6.47 7.72
CA ASN A 75 13.04 7.44 7.63
C ASN A 75 13.97 7.38 8.85
N LEU A 76 13.40 7.26 10.04
CA LEU A 76 14.16 7.10 11.29
C LEU A 76 14.93 5.78 11.31
N GLU A 77 14.30 4.69 10.91
CA GLU A 77 14.92 3.37 10.83
C GLU A 77 16.12 3.36 9.87
N TYR A 78 15.96 3.91 8.66
CA TYR A 78 17.04 3.94 7.67
C TYR A 78 18.20 4.85 8.08
N ASN A 79 17.90 6.04 8.64
CA ASN A 79 18.94 6.90 9.19
C ASN A 79 19.63 6.23 10.40
N GLY A 80 18.88 5.57 11.27
CA GLY A 80 19.40 4.84 12.43
C GLY A 80 20.38 3.73 12.03
N ARG A 81 20.04 2.96 10.99
CA ARG A 81 20.92 1.93 10.41
C ARG A 81 22.19 2.50 9.83
N VAL A 82 22.11 3.63 9.10
CA VAL A 82 23.31 4.28 8.56
C VAL A 82 24.19 4.87 9.65
N PHE A 83 23.61 5.47 10.70
CA PHE A 83 24.38 6.09 11.78
C PHE A 83 25.05 5.08 12.70
N LYS A 84 24.40 3.93 12.96
CA LYS A 84 24.95 2.86 13.81
C LYS A 84 25.74 1.80 13.02
N GLY A 85 25.65 1.82 11.70
CA GLY A 85 26.20 0.81 10.82
C GLY A 85 26.62 1.40 9.48
N SER A 86 26.02 0.93 8.39
CA SER A 86 26.37 1.32 7.02
C SER A 86 25.16 1.28 6.09
N LEU A 87 25.30 1.88 4.90
CA LEU A 87 24.34 1.70 3.79
C LEU A 87 24.13 0.22 3.40
N ARG A 88 25.07 -0.68 3.76
CA ARG A 88 24.90 -2.14 3.60
C ARG A 88 23.88 -2.76 4.54
N ASP A 89 23.57 -2.08 5.64
CA ASP A 89 22.67 -2.58 6.69
C ASP A 89 21.20 -2.25 6.43
N LEU A 90 20.91 -1.52 5.34
CA LEU A 90 19.55 -1.27 4.90
C LEU A 90 18.84 -2.61 4.60
N PRO A 91 17.56 -2.75 4.98
CA PRO A 91 16.76 -3.93 4.70
C PRO A 91 16.30 -3.96 3.24
N SER A 92 15.81 -5.11 2.78
CA SER A 92 15.26 -5.27 1.41
C SER A 92 14.10 -4.32 1.11
N SER A 93 13.31 -3.93 2.13
CA SER A 93 12.25 -2.92 1.99
C SER A 93 12.73 -1.60 1.40
N PHE A 94 14.01 -1.27 1.58
CA PHE A 94 14.60 -0.06 1.02
C PHE A 94 14.55 -0.03 -0.53
N ASN A 95 14.41 -1.19 -1.19
CA ASN A 95 14.21 -1.29 -2.64
C ASN A 95 13.00 -0.46 -3.14
N VAL A 96 11.97 -0.30 -2.31
CA VAL A 96 10.81 0.56 -2.59
C VAL A 96 10.91 1.86 -1.81
N ALA A 97 11.27 1.78 -0.52
CA ALA A 97 11.21 2.94 0.37
C ALA A 97 12.25 4.03 0.06
N GLU A 98 13.30 3.72 -0.70
CA GLU A 98 14.28 4.70 -1.19
C GLU A 98 13.60 5.81 -2.02
N ALA A 99 12.52 5.49 -2.73
CA ALA A 99 11.83 6.48 -3.55
C ALA A 99 11.34 7.65 -2.68
N PHE A 100 10.88 7.38 -1.45
CA PHE A 100 10.44 8.37 -0.47
C PHE A 100 11.60 9.06 0.26
N ASN A 101 12.80 8.45 0.26
CA ASN A 101 13.96 8.83 1.07
C ASN A 101 15.15 9.25 0.20
N LYS A 102 15.30 10.55 -0.01
CA LYS A 102 16.42 11.12 -0.77
C LYS A 102 17.72 11.02 0.03
N PHE A 103 18.72 10.35 -0.53
CA PHE A 103 20.05 10.26 0.08
C PHE A 103 20.84 11.56 -0.05
N LEU A 104 21.50 11.96 1.05
CA LEU A 104 22.39 13.11 1.12
C LEU A 104 23.83 12.63 1.37
N PRO A 105 24.66 12.49 0.31
CA PRO A 105 25.99 11.91 0.43
C PRO A 105 26.89 12.61 1.44
N ARG A 106 26.81 13.94 1.48
CA ARG A 106 27.67 14.74 2.35
C ARG A 106 27.50 14.38 3.82
N THR A 107 26.28 14.13 4.29
CA THR A 107 26.01 13.83 5.70
C THR A 107 25.70 12.35 5.95
N ALA A 108 25.68 11.53 4.89
CA ALA A 108 25.21 10.15 4.92
C ALA A 108 23.85 10.02 5.62
N THR A 109 22.87 10.82 5.17
CA THR A 109 21.54 10.95 5.79
C THR A 109 20.46 10.80 4.73
N PHE A 110 19.28 10.35 5.11
CA PHE A 110 18.08 10.36 4.27
C PHE A 110 17.14 11.51 4.64
N GLU A 111 16.82 12.31 3.64
CA GLU A 111 15.81 13.37 3.66
C GLU A 111 14.50 12.81 3.10
N LEU A 112 13.38 13.00 3.81
CA LEU A 112 12.06 12.75 3.24
C LEU A 112 11.83 13.74 2.09
N ARG A 113 11.29 13.25 0.98
CA ARG A 113 10.92 14.12 -0.14
C ARG A 113 9.75 15.03 0.23
N GLU A 114 9.49 16.03 -0.61
CA GLU A 114 8.33 16.89 -0.43
C GLU A 114 7.04 16.07 -0.43
N GLU A 115 6.06 16.53 0.34
CA GLU A 115 4.86 15.77 0.67
C GLU A 115 3.60 16.58 0.40
N CYS A 116 2.52 15.88 0.08
CA CYS A 116 1.18 16.40 -0.09
C CYS A 116 0.21 15.46 0.63
N ASP A 117 -0.52 15.98 1.62
CA ASP A 117 -1.41 15.18 2.44
C ASP A 117 -2.85 15.33 1.99
N HIS A 118 -3.56 14.22 2.04
CA HIS A 118 -4.95 14.13 1.66
C HIS A 118 -5.74 13.37 2.71
N LEU A 119 -6.97 13.80 2.93
CA LEU A 119 -7.98 13.12 3.72
C LEU A 119 -9.20 12.84 2.85
N PHE A 120 -9.78 11.66 3.00
CA PHE A 120 -10.94 11.24 2.23
C PHE A 120 -11.68 10.10 2.93
N SER A 121 -12.94 9.89 2.58
CA SER A 121 -13.63 8.64 2.89
C SER A 121 -13.19 7.57 1.89
N PHE A 122 -12.56 6.51 2.40
CA PHE A 122 -12.19 5.35 1.59
C PHE A 122 -13.43 4.63 1.05
N GLN A 123 -14.52 4.59 1.82
CA GLN A 123 -15.80 4.04 1.37
C GLN A 123 -16.32 4.78 0.14
N HIS A 124 -16.34 6.12 0.19
CA HIS A 124 -16.73 6.94 -0.97
C HIS A 124 -15.84 6.69 -2.19
N PHE A 125 -14.53 6.53 -1.98
CA PHE A 125 -13.62 6.20 -3.07
C PHE A 125 -13.94 4.84 -3.70
N ILE A 126 -14.20 3.80 -2.89
CA ILE A 126 -14.59 2.49 -3.41
C ILE A 126 -15.91 2.58 -4.19
N ASP A 127 -16.93 3.24 -3.65
CA ASP A 127 -18.21 3.42 -4.34
C ASP A 127 -18.04 4.18 -5.68
N TRP A 128 -17.16 5.20 -5.70
CA TRP A 128 -16.83 5.93 -6.93
C TRP A 128 -16.17 5.02 -7.98
N VAL A 129 -15.20 4.19 -7.57
CA VAL A 129 -14.55 3.21 -8.44
C VAL A 129 -15.58 2.21 -8.98
N THR A 130 -16.43 1.64 -8.12
CA THR A 130 -17.38 0.59 -8.52
C THR A 130 -18.57 1.10 -9.32
N SER A 131 -18.94 2.37 -9.18
CA SER A 131 -19.99 3.01 -9.99
C SER A 131 -19.65 3.14 -11.48
N GLY A 132 -18.39 2.89 -11.88
CA GLY A 132 -17.87 3.12 -13.23
C GLY A 132 -17.62 4.60 -13.55
N ALA A 133 -17.67 5.49 -12.56
CA ALA A 133 -17.34 6.91 -12.74
C ALA A 133 -15.86 7.13 -13.11
N ALA A 134 -14.97 6.25 -12.64
CA ALA A 134 -13.56 6.28 -12.96
C ALA A 134 -13.26 6.19 -14.48
N ASP A 135 -14.11 5.47 -15.24
CA ASP A 135 -13.97 5.29 -16.69
C ASP A 135 -14.11 6.61 -17.49
N GLN A 136 -14.61 7.67 -16.85
CA GLN A 136 -14.84 8.97 -17.47
C GLN A 136 -13.60 9.87 -17.48
N PHE A 137 -12.53 9.46 -16.79
CA PHE A 137 -11.33 10.27 -16.59
C PHE A 137 -10.12 9.69 -17.34
N PRO A 138 -9.16 10.54 -17.75
CA PRO A 138 -7.93 10.07 -18.39
C PRO A 138 -7.19 9.07 -17.49
N SER A 139 -6.77 7.95 -18.08
CA SER A 139 -6.08 6.86 -17.37
C SER A 139 -4.58 7.10 -17.13
N GLU A 140 -4.10 8.28 -17.51
CA GLU A 140 -2.68 8.63 -17.51
C GLU A 140 -2.27 9.26 -16.18
N ILE A 141 -2.03 8.41 -15.19
CA ILE A 141 -1.55 8.82 -13.85
C ILE A 141 -0.31 9.71 -13.91
N GLU A 142 0.51 9.61 -14.95
CA GLU A 142 1.71 10.43 -15.15
C GLU A 142 1.43 11.93 -15.25
N ASN A 143 0.25 12.29 -15.78
CA ASN A 143 -0.18 13.67 -15.95
C ASN A 143 -0.75 14.27 -14.67
N ILE A 144 -1.28 13.42 -13.78
CA ILE A 144 -2.02 13.83 -12.58
C ILE A 144 -1.15 13.74 -11.32
N LEU A 145 -0.28 12.72 -11.23
CA LEU A 145 0.63 12.52 -10.10
C LEU A 145 1.99 13.20 -10.41
N PRO A 146 2.34 14.30 -9.73
CA PRO A 146 3.60 15.01 -9.94
C PRO A 146 4.83 14.13 -9.65
N GLU A 147 5.92 14.39 -10.38
CA GLU A 147 7.15 13.62 -10.21
C GLU A 147 7.87 13.93 -8.90
N GLY A 148 8.21 12.89 -8.15
CA GLY A 148 9.02 12.85 -6.94
C GLY A 148 8.53 13.68 -5.76
N LYS A 149 7.23 13.93 -5.73
CA LYS A 149 6.50 14.37 -4.54
C LYS A 149 5.72 13.19 -3.96
N ILE A 150 5.72 13.06 -2.64
CA ILE A 150 4.95 12.06 -1.92
C ILE A 150 3.51 12.55 -1.82
N HIS A 151 2.55 11.74 -2.26
CA HIS A 151 1.13 11.98 -2.10
C HIS A 151 0.58 10.94 -1.12
N SER A 152 0.29 11.38 0.10
CA SER A 152 -0.25 10.54 1.16
C SER A 152 -1.76 10.75 1.26
N TYR A 153 -2.52 9.66 1.19
CA TYR A 153 -3.97 9.63 1.28
C TYR A 153 -4.36 8.85 2.54
N ASN A 154 -5.03 9.51 3.46
CA ASN A 154 -5.45 8.94 4.74
C ASN A 154 -6.97 8.83 4.77
N SER A 155 -7.47 7.66 5.15
CA SER A 155 -8.91 7.44 5.35
C SER A 155 -9.37 8.18 6.60
N VAL A 156 -10.54 8.83 6.53
CA VAL A 156 -11.27 9.30 7.71
C VAL A 156 -12.20 8.22 8.28
N ASP A 157 -12.42 7.14 7.55
CA ASP A 157 -13.28 6.03 7.97
C ASP A 157 -12.51 5.11 8.94
N LYS A 158 -13.21 4.51 9.91
CA LYS A 158 -12.64 3.46 10.77
C LYS A 158 -12.25 2.25 9.90
N PRO A 159 -10.98 1.76 9.95
CA PRO A 159 -10.53 0.62 9.16
C PRO A 159 -11.40 -0.65 9.23
N SER A 160 -11.92 -1.03 10.40
CA SER A 160 -12.85 -2.16 10.56
C SER A 160 -14.26 -1.90 10.00
N GLY A 161 -14.61 -0.64 9.71
CA GLY A 161 -15.91 -0.28 9.15
C GLY A 161 -16.13 -0.79 7.72
N LEU A 162 -15.05 -1.07 6.98
CA LEU A 162 -15.09 -1.72 5.67
C LEU A 162 -13.89 -2.66 5.53
N LEU A 163 -14.16 -3.96 5.60
CA LEU A 163 -13.14 -5.02 5.48
C LEU A 163 -13.10 -5.57 4.06
N PHE A 164 -11.91 -5.91 3.59
CA PHE A 164 -11.64 -6.40 2.25
C PHE A 164 -11.05 -7.81 2.31
N ARG A 165 -11.43 -8.65 1.36
CA ARG A 165 -10.83 -9.97 1.13
C ARG A 165 -10.94 -10.40 -0.33
N THR A 166 -10.02 -11.23 -0.79
CA THR A 166 -10.15 -12.06 -2.00
C THR A 166 -10.55 -13.46 -1.58
N GLU A 167 -10.86 -14.32 -2.55
CA GLU A 167 -11.10 -15.73 -2.24
C GLU A 167 -9.85 -16.36 -1.60
N GLY A 168 -10.00 -16.99 -0.44
CA GLY A 168 -8.91 -17.64 0.29
C GLY A 168 -7.92 -16.73 1.02
N SER A 169 -8.10 -15.41 1.01
CA SER A 169 -7.26 -14.49 1.80
C SER A 169 -7.85 -14.17 3.17
N GLU A 170 -7.02 -13.58 4.02
CA GLU A 170 -7.43 -12.93 5.26
C GLU A 170 -8.28 -11.66 4.98
N GLU A 171 -8.94 -11.15 6.03
CA GLU A 171 -9.70 -9.88 5.98
C GLU A 171 -8.83 -8.70 6.41
N PHE A 172 -8.93 -7.58 5.69
CA PHE A 172 -8.12 -6.39 5.93
C PHE A 172 -8.95 -5.10 5.94
N GLY A 173 -8.64 -4.17 6.84
CA GLY A 173 -9.13 -2.79 6.82
C GLY A 173 -8.09 -1.84 6.22
N PHE A 174 -8.52 -0.83 5.46
CA PHE A 174 -7.64 0.20 4.91
C PHE A 174 -7.45 1.35 5.91
N SER A 175 -6.21 1.83 6.08
CA SER A 175 -5.92 3.04 6.87
C SER A 175 -5.40 4.17 5.98
N SER A 176 -4.28 3.95 5.30
CA SER A 176 -3.67 5.00 4.48
C SER A 176 -2.74 4.45 3.41
N ILE A 177 -2.45 5.27 2.39
CA ILE A 177 -1.50 4.92 1.33
C ILE A 177 -0.69 6.15 0.90
N SER A 178 0.62 5.96 0.69
CA SER A 178 1.51 6.97 0.13
C SER A 178 2.01 6.54 -1.23
N LEU A 179 1.86 7.43 -2.22
CA LEU A 179 2.30 7.24 -3.59
C LEU A 179 3.43 8.21 -3.91
N ILE A 180 4.45 7.75 -4.64
CA ILE A 180 5.42 8.63 -5.26
C ILE A 180 5.76 8.14 -6.66
N ARG A 181 5.60 9.04 -7.65
CA ARG A 181 6.00 8.75 -9.03
C ARG A 181 7.43 9.18 -9.26
N VAL A 182 8.24 8.33 -9.89
CA VAL A 182 9.51 8.75 -10.50
C VAL A 182 9.60 8.17 -11.89
N GLU A 183 9.76 9.03 -12.90
CA GLU A 183 9.66 8.64 -14.30
C GLU A 183 8.41 7.79 -14.59
N LYS A 184 8.60 6.52 -14.97
CA LYS A 184 7.58 5.52 -15.32
C LYS A 184 7.26 4.57 -14.17
N GLU A 185 7.76 4.83 -12.96
CA GLU A 185 7.55 3.99 -11.79
C GLU A 185 6.68 4.71 -10.76
N VAL A 186 5.81 3.96 -10.08
CA VAL A 186 5.11 4.44 -8.88
C VAL A 186 5.47 3.53 -7.71
N SER A 187 6.14 4.10 -6.71
CA SER A 187 6.38 3.42 -5.44
C SER A 187 5.23 3.69 -4.48
N VAL A 188 4.81 2.64 -3.79
CA VAL A 188 3.63 2.64 -2.93
C VAL A 188 4.02 2.16 -1.54
N LEU A 189 3.49 2.84 -0.52
CA LEU A 189 3.52 2.42 0.86
C LEU A 189 2.08 2.44 1.39
N LEU A 190 1.50 1.26 1.61
CA LEU A 190 0.17 1.08 2.19
C LEU A 190 0.30 0.74 3.67
N VAL A 191 -0.54 1.34 4.50
CA VAL A 191 -0.81 0.93 5.89
C VAL A 191 -2.24 0.41 5.96
N ALA A 192 -2.38 -0.83 6.42
CA ALA A 192 -3.63 -1.54 6.58
C ALA A 192 -3.67 -2.26 7.94
N GLY A 193 -4.84 -2.79 8.30
CA GLY A 193 -5.01 -3.63 9.47
C GLY A 193 -5.52 -5.00 9.09
N GLN A 194 -4.82 -6.07 9.48
CA GLN A 194 -5.30 -7.44 9.32
C GLN A 194 -6.21 -7.81 10.49
N LYS A 195 -7.41 -8.33 10.21
CA LYS A 195 -8.31 -8.80 11.24
C LYS A 195 -7.82 -10.14 11.79
N CYS A 196 -7.52 -10.19 13.09
CA CYS A 196 -7.16 -11.41 13.80
C CYS A 196 -7.30 -11.22 15.31
N ASN A 197 -7.18 -12.31 16.08
CA ASN A 197 -7.01 -12.22 17.53
C ASN A 197 -5.58 -11.79 17.87
N LEU A 198 -5.41 -10.57 18.40
CA LEU A 198 -4.10 -9.97 18.67
C LEU A 198 -3.36 -10.65 19.81
N GLU A 199 -4.06 -11.11 20.85
CA GLU A 199 -3.48 -11.82 21.98
C GLU A 199 -2.91 -13.18 21.55
N GLU A 200 -3.70 -13.97 20.82
CA GLU A 200 -3.28 -15.25 20.26
C GLU A 200 -2.10 -15.05 19.29
N ARG A 201 -2.18 -14.04 18.42
CA ARG A 201 -1.10 -13.73 17.47
C ARG A 201 0.18 -13.32 18.19
N THR A 202 0.08 -12.52 19.26
CA THR A 202 1.22 -12.13 20.10
C THR A 202 1.92 -13.34 20.72
N GLN A 203 1.16 -14.34 21.18
CA GLN A 203 1.73 -15.57 21.72
C GLN A 203 2.50 -16.36 20.65
N ILE A 204 1.95 -16.46 19.44
CA ILE A 204 2.62 -17.11 18.30
C ILE A 204 3.93 -16.38 17.98
N ILE A 205 3.92 -15.06 17.85
CA ILE A 205 5.10 -14.24 17.56
C ILE A 205 6.21 -14.50 18.59
N ARG A 206 5.87 -14.49 19.88
CA ARG A 206 6.85 -14.72 20.96
C ARG A 206 7.48 -16.11 20.87
N LYS A 207 6.67 -17.14 20.60
CA LYS A 207 7.15 -18.51 20.44
C LYS A 207 8.06 -18.65 19.22
N ASP A 208 7.69 -18.05 18.09
CA ASP A 208 8.52 -18.09 16.88
C ASP A 208 9.86 -17.37 17.08
N TRP A 209 9.85 -16.30 17.88
CA TRP A 209 11.05 -15.51 18.18
C TRP A 209 12.06 -16.25 19.06
N GLU A 210 11.65 -17.23 19.86
CA GLU A 210 12.58 -18.05 20.67
C GLU A 210 13.60 -18.81 19.81
N PHE A 211 13.24 -19.10 18.56
CA PHE A 211 14.08 -19.80 17.59
C PHE A 211 14.78 -18.86 16.61
N TYR A 212 14.65 -17.54 16.79
CA TYR A 212 15.27 -16.57 15.90
C TYR A 212 16.78 -16.46 16.17
N GLU A 213 17.58 -16.67 15.13
CA GLU A 213 19.01 -16.39 15.14
C GLU A 213 19.31 -15.16 14.27
N ALA A 214 19.90 -14.13 14.90
CA ALA A 214 20.38 -12.97 14.16
C ALA A 214 21.48 -13.37 13.17
N LEU A 215 21.47 -12.75 11.99
CA LEU A 215 22.56 -12.93 11.03
C LEU A 215 23.88 -12.54 11.68
N SER A 216 24.87 -13.44 11.63
CA SER A 216 26.16 -13.29 12.32
C SER A 216 26.89 -11.98 12.01
N HIS A 217 26.71 -11.44 10.80
CA HIS A 217 27.29 -10.19 10.34
C HIS A 217 26.42 -8.93 10.57
N ARG A 218 25.26 -9.06 11.23
CA ARG A 218 24.32 -7.96 11.55
C ARG A 218 23.86 -7.95 13.01
N THR A 219 24.65 -8.52 13.92
CA THR A 219 24.32 -8.62 15.36
C THR A 219 24.24 -7.27 16.08
N HIS A 220 24.77 -6.21 15.47
CA HIS A 220 24.67 -4.81 15.92
C HIS A 220 23.31 -4.17 15.63
N ILE A 221 22.50 -4.76 14.74
CA ILE A 221 21.14 -4.29 14.44
C ILE A 221 20.20 -4.85 15.50
N ARG A 222 19.69 -3.98 16.37
CA ARG A 222 18.81 -4.35 17.48
C ARG A 222 17.69 -3.32 17.64
N PRO A 223 16.48 -3.75 18.04
CA PRO A 223 15.41 -2.83 18.38
C PRO A 223 15.78 -1.95 19.57
N ALA A 224 15.02 -0.87 19.75
CA ALA A 224 15.10 -0.07 20.96
C ALA A 224 14.66 -0.90 22.18
N GLU A 225 15.25 -0.63 23.35
CA GLU A 225 15.06 -1.44 24.57
C GLU A 225 13.64 -1.38 25.13
N ASP A 226 12.89 -0.33 24.80
CA ASP A 226 11.51 -0.10 25.21
C ASP A 226 10.47 -0.79 24.31
N LEU A 227 10.87 -1.33 23.16
CA LEU A 227 9.97 -2.05 22.26
C LEU A 227 9.77 -3.50 22.73
N VAL A 228 8.54 -3.98 22.60
CA VAL A 228 8.12 -5.31 23.05
C VAL A 228 7.61 -6.12 21.87
N LEU A 229 7.79 -7.44 21.91
CA LEU A 229 7.18 -8.36 20.95
C LEU A 229 5.67 -8.51 21.19
N CYS A 230 4.90 -8.07 20.22
CA CYS A 230 3.44 -8.14 20.16
C CYS A 230 2.95 -8.15 18.72
N ALA A 231 1.70 -8.55 18.48
CA ALA A 231 1.00 -8.17 17.27
C ALA A 231 0.62 -6.69 17.43
N GLU A 232 1.38 -5.78 16.84
CA GLU A 232 1.21 -4.35 17.09
C GLU A 232 -0.15 -3.87 16.55
N PRO A 233 -1.02 -3.27 17.39
CA PRO A 233 -2.32 -2.80 16.96
C PRO A 233 -2.18 -1.65 15.96
N LEU A 234 -3.08 -1.59 14.99
CA LEU A 234 -3.20 -0.44 14.11
C LEU A 234 -3.68 0.78 14.91
N ALA A 235 -2.97 1.91 14.80
CA ALA A 235 -3.21 3.07 15.66
C ALA A 235 -4.63 3.66 15.52
N GLU A 236 -5.20 3.60 14.32
CA GLU A 236 -6.56 4.08 14.05
C GLU A 236 -7.65 3.08 14.44
N ASP A 237 -7.27 1.80 14.61
CA ASP A 237 -8.20 0.71 14.92
C ASP A 237 -7.49 -0.42 15.68
N PRO A 238 -7.44 -0.36 17.02
CA PRO A 238 -6.66 -1.29 17.84
C PRO A 238 -7.14 -2.75 17.82
N GLU A 239 -8.23 -3.05 17.11
CA GLU A 239 -8.74 -4.41 16.90
C GLU A 239 -8.05 -5.12 15.71
N LEU A 240 -7.27 -4.37 14.92
CA LEU A 240 -6.59 -4.89 13.74
C LEU A 240 -5.07 -4.93 13.94
N TRP A 241 -4.42 -5.93 13.36
CA TRP A 241 -2.96 -6.07 13.37
C TRP A 241 -2.33 -5.21 12.27
N LYS A 242 -1.50 -4.24 12.64
CA LYS A 242 -0.84 -3.32 11.71
C LYS A 242 -0.02 -4.09 10.67
N THR A 243 -0.38 -3.88 9.41
CA THR A 243 0.22 -4.53 8.24
C THR A 243 0.60 -3.47 7.21
N VAL A 244 1.85 -3.49 6.76
CA VAL A 244 2.42 -2.52 5.82
C VAL A 244 2.78 -3.22 4.51
N ILE A 245 2.41 -2.63 3.38
CA ILE A 245 2.78 -3.13 2.05
C ILE A 245 3.65 -2.11 1.34
N LEU A 246 4.73 -2.57 0.73
CA LEU A 246 5.56 -1.78 -0.17
C LEU A 246 5.54 -2.37 -1.57
N LEU A 247 5.09 -1.61 -2.55
CA LEU A 247 5.07 -2.03 -3.96
C LEU A 247 5.81 -1.05 -4.86
N ARG A 248 6.33 -1.54 -5.99
CA ARG A 248 6.75 -0.69 -7.11
C ARG A 248 6.02 -1.13 -8.39
N PHE A 249 5.25 -0.22 -8.97
CA PHE A 249 4.60 -0.42 -10.26
C PHE A 249 5.45 0.14 -11.38
N ASP A 250 5.51 -0.56 -12.51
CA ASP A 250 5.97 -0.03 -13.80
C ASP A 250 4.76 0.32 -14.66
N LEU A 251 4.64 1.61 -15.00
CA LEU A 251 3.51 2.16 -15.74
C LEU A 251 3.55 1.81 -17.24
N GLU A 252 4.73 1.57 -17.80
CA GLU A 252 4.93 1.23 -19.22
C GLU A 252 4.63 -0.25 -19.46
N THR A 253 5.20 -1.15 -18.65
CA THR A 253 5.01 -2.60 -18.80
C THR A 253 3.75 -3.12 -18.10
N LYS A 254 3.08 -2.29 -17.28
CA LYS A 254 1.93 -2.68 -16.44
C LYS A 254 2.26 -3.85 -15.52
N THR A 255 3.44 -3.79 -14.90
CA THR A 255 3.90 -4.81 -13.97
C THR A 255 4.04 -4.31 -12.54
N VAL A 256 3.96 -5.22 -11.58
CA VAL A 256 4.41 -5.01 -10.21
C VAL A 256 5.81 -5.61 -10.10
N ASP A 257 6.80 -4.74 -9.90
CA ASP A 257 8.22 -5.04 -10.02
C ASP A 257 8.90 -5.41 -8.70
N ALA A 258 8.26 -5.08 -7.58
CA ALA A 258 8.70 -5.43 -6.25
C ALA A 258 7.50 -5.45 -5.30
N GLN A 259 7.43 -6.46 -4.44
CA GLN A 259 6.34 -6.61 -3.48
C GLN A 259 6.88 -7.03 -2.12
N TYR A 260 6.51 -6.29 -1.08
CA TYR A 260 6.86 -6.63 0.29
C TYR A 260 5.65 -6.46 1.20
N VAL A 261 5.45 -7.43 2.08
CA VAL A 261 4.45 -7.42 3.14
C VAL A 261 5.17 -7.45 4.47
N PHE A 262 4.79 -6.56 5.38
CA PHE A 262 5.35 -6.49 6.72
C PHE A 262 4.22 -6.45 7.75
N ASN A 263 4.09 -7.48 8.57
CA ASN A 263 3.28 -7.39 9.78
C ASN A 263 4.14 -6.83 10.92
N ASP A 264 3.61 -5.85 11.64
CA ASP A 264 4.34 -5.17 12.72
C ASP A 264 4.30 -6.03 14.00
N CYS A 265 5.47 -6.51 14.42
CA CYS A 265 5.64 -7.34 15.61
C CYS A 265 6.11 -6.53 16.84
N GLY A 266 5.92 -5.21 16.83
CA GLY A 266 6.24 -4.26 17.90
C GLY A 266 7.72 -3.90 17.97
N SER A 267 8.58 -4.91 18.16
CA SER A 267 10.05 -4.72 18.16
C SER A 267 10.72 -5.09 16.83
N THR A 268 9.97 -5.58 15.85
CA THR A 268 10.48 -6.07 14.58
C THR A 268 9.34 -6.14 13.56
N TYR A 269 9.65 -6.37 12.29
CA TYR A 269 8.67 -6.72 11.28
C TYR A 269 8.82 -8.18 10.85
N SER A 270 7.70 -8.88 10.71
CA SER A 270 7.64 -10.15 9.99
C SER A 270 7.41 -9.89 8.51
N GLY A 271 8.47 -10.06 7.71
CA GLY A 271 8.50 -9.70 6.29
C GLY A 271 8.30 -10.88 5.34
N ARG A 272 7.50 -10.69 4.29
CA ARG A 272 7.32 -11.60 3.15
C ARG A 272 7.53 -10.85 1.85
N THR A 273 8.11 -11.51 0.85
CA THR A 273 8.38 -10.95 -0.47
C THR A 273 8.65 -12.05 -1.48
N ASP A 274 8.32 -11.77 -2.74
CA ASP A 274 8.67 -12.55 -3.93
C ASP A 274 9.88 -11.95 -4.68
N ASP A 275 10.54 -10.92 -4.13
CA ASP A 275 11.73 -10.31 -4.74
C ASP A 275 12.93 -11.27 -4.66
N PHE A 276 13.13 -11.99 -5.75
CA PHE A 276 14.24 -12.92 -5.95
C PHE A 276 15.61 -12.28 -5.66
N SER A 277 15.78 -10.99 -5.96
CA SER A 277 17.06 -10.29 -5.77
C SER A 277 17.47 -10.19 -4.30
N ALA A 278 16.53 -10.32 -3.36
CA ALA A 278 16.80 -10.33 -1.93
C ALA A 278 17.43 -11.66 -1.44
N PHE A 279 17.42 -12.72 -2.25
CA PHE A 279 17.83 -14.08 -1.82
C PHE A 279 19.04 -14.64 -2.59
N VAL A 280 19.57 -13.89 -3.56
CA VAL A 280 20.67 -14.34 -4.43
C VAL A 280 21.91 -13.45 -4.37
N ASP A 281 23.05 -14.03 -4.73
CA ASP A 281 24.31 -13.31 -4.91
C ASP A 281 24.34 -12.51 -6.23
N GLY A 282 25.43 -11.77 -6.45
CA GLY A 282 25.63 -11.00 -7.69
C GLY A 282 25.73 -11.83 -8.98
N LYS A 283 25.79 -13.16 -8.88
CA LYS A 283 25.76 -14.09 -10.02
C LYS A 283 24.37 -14.69 -10.24
N GLY A 284 23.38 -14.36 -9.40
CA GLY A 284 22.02 -14.89 -9.47
C GLY A 284 21.87 -16.28 -8.81
N LYS A 285 22.82 -16.68 -7.95
CA LYS A 285 22.76 -17.95 -7.22
C LYS A 285 22.28 -17.72 -5.79
N PHE A 286 21.35 -18.55 -5.31
CA PHE A 286 20.95 -18.55 -3.91
C PHE A 286 22.15 -18.72 -2.98
N PHE A 287 22.14 -18.00 -1.85
CA PHE A 287 23.20 -18.07 -0.85
C PHE A 287 23.33 -19.48 -0.22
N SER A 288 22.22 -20.22 -0.10
CA SER A 288 22.18 -21.63 0.32
C SER A 288 20.85 -22.29 -0.09
N GLU A 289 20.76 -23.62 0.02
CA GLU A 289 19.49 -24.33 -0.23
C GLU A 289 18.42 -23.97 0.81
N GLU A 290 18.83 -23.67 2.04
CA GLU A 290 17.92 -23.17 3.08
C GLU A 290 17.30 -21.82 2.69
N ILE A 291 18.11 -20.89 2.17
CA ILE A 291 17.64 -19.58 1.70
C ILE A 291 16.69 -19.73 0.51
N LYS A 292 16.95 -20.68 -0.39
CA LYS A 292 16.02 -21.02 -1.47
C LYS A 292 14.67 -21.50 -0.93
N GLY A 293 14.67 -22.41 0.04
CA GLY A 293 13.42 -22.85 0.68
C GLY A 293 12.69 -21.73 1.44
N ARG A 294 13.42 -20.76 2.01
CA ARG A 294 12.82 -19.54 2.61
C ARG A 294 12.18 -18.65 1.55
N TYR A 295 12.83 -18.45 0.40
CA TYR A 295 12.26 -17.73 -0.73
C TYR A 295 10.96 -18.39 -1.23
N GLU A 296 10.97 -19.69 -1.47
CA GLU A 296 9.79 -20.43 -1.96
C GLU A 296 8.60 -20.27 -1.01
N ARG A 297 8.80 -20.45 0.31
CA ARG A 297 7.76 -20.21 1.31
C ARG A 297 7.27 -18.75 1.35
N SER A 298 8.21 -17.80 1.27
CA SER A 298 7.92 -16.37 1.26
C SER A 298 7.08 -15.97 0.05
N ALA A 299 7.44 -16.45 -1.14
CA ALA A 299 6.72 -16.20 -2.39
C ALA A 299 5.33 -16.84 -2.38
N SER A 300 5.18 -18.09 -1.92
CA SER A 300 3.87 -18.73 -1.76
C SER A 300 2.95 -17.97 -0.79
N ALA A 301 3.50 -17.51 0.35
CA ALA A 301 2.73 -16.78 1.35
C ALA A 301 2.23 -15.40 0.89
N MET A 302 2.74 -14.87 -0.24
CA MET A 302 2.21 -13.62 -0.80
C MET A 302 0.74 -13.72 -1.21
N GLN A 303 0.25 -14.92 -1.55
CA GLN A 303 -1.15 -15.16 -1.92
C GLN A 303 -2.13 -14.80 -0.78
N GLU A 304 -1.72 -14.97 0.49
CA GLU A 304 -2.53 -14.62 1.67
C GLU A 304 -2.84 -13.11 1.73
N TYR A 305 -2.02 -12.28 1.06
CA TYR A 305 -2.10 -10.82 1.04
C TYR A 305 -2.50 -10.26 -0.33
N ALA A 306 -3.01 -11.12 -1.24
CA ALA A 306 -3.43 -10.72 -2.58
C ALA A 306 -4.42 -9.55 -2.55
N THR A 307 -5.35 -9.54 -1.60
CA THR A 307 -6.28 -8.43 -1.34
C THR A 307 -5.60 -7.07 -1.25
N LEU A 308 -4.54 -6.96 -0.46
CA LEU A 308 -3.87 -5.67 -0.26
C LEU A 308 -3.12 -5.21 -1.52
N ILE A 309 -2.63 -6.15 -2.32
CA ILE A 309 -2.01 -5.85 -3.62
C ILE A 309 -3.07 -5.34 -4.61
N GLU A 310 -4.24 -5.98 -4.68
CA GLU A 310 -5.37 -5.52 -5.50
C GLU A 310 -5.90 -4.14 -5.04
N LEU A 311 -5.93 -3.89 -3.73
CA LEU A 311 -6.25 -2.57 -3.19
C LEU A 311 -5.21 -1.53 -3.62
N CYS A 312 -3.91 -1.84 -3.58
CA CYS A 312 -2.88 -0.91 -4.06
C CYS A 312 -3.04 -0.57 -5.55
N LYS A 313 -3.35 -1.56 -6.40
CA LYS A 313 -3.66 -1.35 -7.82
C LYS A 313 -4.85 -0.39 -7.98
N THR A 314 -5.90 -0.60 -7.19
CA THR A 314 -7.10 0.26 -7.19
C THR A 314 -6.77 1.68 -6.73
N CYS A 315 -5.95 1.82 -5.68
CA CYS A 315 -5.52 3.10 -5.13
C CYS A 315 -4.65 3.94 -6.09
N LEU A 316 -4.15 3.38 -7.20
CA LEU A 316 -3.55 4.17 -8.28
C LEU A 316 -4.57 5.14 -8.92
N LEU A 317 -5.88 4.95 -8.70
CA LEU A 317 -6.94 5.85 -9.11
C LEU A 317 -7.17 7.02 -8.14
N LEU A 318 -6.55 7.05 -6.95
CA LEU A 318 -6.75 8.14 -5.97
C LEU A 318 -6.39 9.54 -6.51
N PRO A 319 -5.28 9.74 -7.26
CA PRO A 319 -5.02 11.04 -7.87
C PRO A 319 -6.16 11.49 -8.80
N ILE A 320 -6.72 10.56 -9.56
CA ILE A 320 -7.84 10.82 -10.47
C ILE A 320 -9.11 11.12 -9.67
N PHE A 321 -9.38 10.38 -8.60
CA PHE A 321 -10.51 10.62 -7.70
C PHE A 321 -10.46 12.05 -7.12
N PHE A 322 -9.28 12.51 -6.70
CA PHE A 322 -9.13 13.88 -6.18
C PHE A 322 -9.32 14.96 -7.25
N GLU A 323 -8.89 14.69 -8.49
CA GLU A 323 -9.13 15.59 -9.62
C GLU A 323 -10.63 15.65 -9.98
N ALA A 324 -11.29 14.50 -10.00
CA ALA A 324 -12.73 14.37 -10.27
C ALA A 324 -13.62 15.12 -9.28
N HIS A 325 -13.13 15.31 -8.04
CA HIS A 325 -13.85 15.96 -6.95
C HIS A 325 -13.23 17.31 -6.57
N ASN A 326 -12.41 17.90 -7.45
CA ASN A 326 -11.70 19.15 -7.15
C ASN A 326 -12.64 20.31 -6.80
N ASP A 327 -13.86 20.34 -7.34
CA ASP A 327 -14.87 21.36 -7.02
C ASP A 327 -15.39 21.26 -5.56
N SER A 328 -15.30 20.09 -4.95
CA SER A 328 -15.69 19.84 -3.55
C SER A 328 -14.51 19.81 -2.58
N LEU A 329 -13.31 20.13 -3.07
CA LEU A 329 -12.09 20.03 -2.30
C LEU A 329 -12.00 21.14 -1.23
N GLU A 330 -11.80 20.73 0.02
CA GLU A 330 -11.48 21.62 1.13
C GLU A 330 -9.96 21.56 1.43
N ILE A 331 -9.42 22.64 2.01
CA ILE A 331 -8.04 22.67 2.53
C ILE A 331 -8.10 22.91 4.03
N GLU A 332 -7.64 21.93 4.81
CA GLU A 332 -7.51 22.04 6.26
C GLU A 332 -6.06 22.26 6.65
N ARG A 333 -5.80 23.17 7.59
CA ARG A 333 -4.44 23.47 8.05
C ARG A 333 -4.16 22.78 9.38
N HIS A 334 -3.32 21.75 9.35
CA HIS A 334 -2.99 20.92 10.51
C HIS A 334 -1.65 21.34 11.14
N PRO A 335 -1.59 21.66 12.45
CA PRO A 335 -0.33 21.97 13.12
C PRO A 335 0.52 20.71 13.28
N THR A 336 1.84 20.83 13.08
CA THR A 336 2.78 19.73 13.29
C THR A 336 3.36 19.78 14.71
N SER A 337 3.88 18.65 15.21
CA SER A 337 4.63 18.60 16.48
C SER A 337 5.85 19.54 16.46
N PHE A 338 6.39 19.84 15.28
CA PHE A 338 7.49 20.78 15.11
C PHE A 338 7.15 22.19 15.58
N ARG A 339 5.89 22.62 15.51
CA ARG A 339 5.45 23.92 16.03
C ARG A 339 5.76 24.07 17.51
N GLU A 340 5.43 23.06 18.31
CA GLU A 340 5.73 23.02 19.73
C GLU A 340 7.24 22.82 19.96
N TYR A 341 7.85 21.85 19.26
CA TYR A 341 9.28 21.57 19.33
C TYR A 341 10.13 22.84 19.15
N ARG A 342 9.81 23.67 18.15
CA ARG A 342 10.53 24.91 17.85
C ARG A 342 10.40 25.97 18.94
N SER A 343 9.30 25.97 19.68
CA SER A 343 9.04 26.96 20.73
C SER A 343 9.96 26.80 21.95
N HIS A 344 10.48 25.59 22.18
CA HIS A 344 11.32 25.31 23.34
C HIS A 344 12.75 25.83 23.15
N LEU A 345 13.21 26.68 24.08
CA LEU A 345 14.57 27.25 24.09
C LEU A 345 15.69 26.20 24.00
N LYS A 346 15.50 25.02 24.59
CA LYS A 346 16.46 23.91 24.55
C LYS A 346 16.79 23.44 23.13
N ASN A 347 15.87 23.63 22.18
CA ASN A 347 16.00 23.15 20.81
C ASN A 347 16.67 24.18 19.87
N LYS A 348 16.91 25.42 20.31
CA LYS A 348 17.45 26.50 19.47
C LYS A 348 18.74 26.12 18.73
N LYS A 349 19.69 25.48 19.42
CA LYS A 349 20.96 25.04 18.84
C LYS A 349 20.81 23.96 17.77
N ILE A 350 19.74 23.14 17.86
CA ILE A 350 19.43 22.13 16.85
C ILE A 350 18.90 22.84 15.59
N LEU A 351 18.00 23.80 15.77
CA LEU A 351 17.42 24.57 14.67
C LEU A 351 18.46 25.37 13.88
N GLU A 352 19.46 25.96 14.54
CA GLU A 352 20.57 26.68 13.90
C GLU A 352 21.39 25.81 12.92
N ARG A 353 21.27 24.48 13.01
CA ARG A 353 21.99 23.51 12.17
C ARG A 353 21.16 23.00 10.99
N VAL A 354 19.88 23.34 10.92
CA VAL A 354 18.95 22.82 9.92
C VAL A 354 18.46 23.97 9.04
N ASP A 355 18.38 23.72 7.73
CA ASP A 355 17.85 24.69 6.78
C ASP A 355 16.37 25.03 7.13
N PRO A 356 15.99 26.32 7.17
CA PRO A 356 14.61 26.73 7.44
C PRO A 356 13.54 26.11 6.54
N LYS A 357 13.90 25.60 5.35
CA LYS A 357 12.95 24.87 4.49
C LYS A 357 12.33 23.65 5.18
N PHE A 358 13.00 23.07 6.18
CA PHE A 358 12.51 21.94 6.96
C PHE A 358 11.67 22.35 8.18
N TRP A 359 11.51 23.65 8.44
CA TRP A 359 10.78 24.16 9.60
C TRP A 359 9.27 24.17 9.35
N ILE A 360 8.71 22.99 9.10
CA ILE A 360 7.30 22.79 8.76
C ILE A 360 6.47 22.84 10.04
N THR A 361 5.83 23.97 10.32
CA THR A 361 4.98 24.18 11.52
C THR A 361 3.51 23.83 11.31
N TYR A 362 3.09 23.78 10.04
CA TYR A 362 1.76 23.37 9.62
C TYR A 362 1.87 22.63 8.31
N ARG A 363 0.89 21.78 8.03
CA ARG A 363 0.68 21.12 6.75
C ARG A 363 -0.73 21.41 6.27
N ASP A 364 -0.83 21.77 5.01
CA ASP A 364 -2.13 21.97 4.36
C ASP A 364 -2.57 20.62 3.79
N VAL A 365 -3.76 20.18 4.20
CA VAL A 365 -4.32 18.85 3.95
C VAL A 365 -5.53 19.00 3.04
N ARG A 366 -5.49 18.31 1.90
CA ARG A 366 -6.56 18.29 0.89
C ARG A 366 -7.65 17.32 1.32
N LEU A 367 -8.84 17.82 1.65
CA LEU A 367 -9.94 17.02 2.17
C LEU A 367 -11.08 16.91 1.15
N ILE A 368 -11.53 15.68 0.91
CA ILE A 368 -12.83 15.38 0.28
C ILE A 368 -13.72 14.72 1.32
N ARG A 369 -14.84 15.36 1.65
CA ARG A 369 -15.85 14.76 2.53
C ARG A 369 -16.63 13.71 1.74
N GLY A 370 -16.93 12.58 2.39
CA GLY A 370 -17.83 11.58 1.80
C GLY A 370 -19.25 12.15 1.64
N PRO A 371 -20.03 11.70 0.64
CA PRO A 371 -21.44 12.04 0.55
C PRO A 371 -22.17 11.55 1.81
N SER A 372 -23.28 12.21 2.16
CA SER A 372 -24.16 11.77 3.24
C SER A 372 -24.95 10.49 2.91
N ASN A 373 -24.85 10.01 1.67
CA ASN A 373 -25.64 8.90 1.16
C ASN A 373 -25.14 7.56 1.70
N ARG A 374 -26.06 6.60 1.79
CA ARG A 374 -25.77 5.26 2.29
C ARG A 374 -25.06 4.45 1.21
N SER A 375 -23.87 3.93 1.53
CA SER A 375 -23.15 3.00 0.66
C SER A 375 -23.75 1.58 0.72
N PRO A 376 -23.54 0.73 -0.30
CA PRO A 376 -23.87 -0.69 -0.26
C PRO A 376 -23.23 -1.38 0.96
N ASP A 377 -23.81 -2.43 1.53
CA ASP A 377 -23.21 -3.14 2.67
C ASP A 377 -22.10 -4.11 2.23
N ARG A 378 -22.19 -4.63 1.01
CA ARG A 378 -21.11 -5.36 0.35
C ARG A 378 -20.93 -4.91 -1.08
N THR A 379 -19.68 -4.91 -1.51
CA THR A 379 -19.28 -4.55 -2.87
C THR A 379 -18.17 -5.46 -3.35
N ALA A 380 -18.28 -5.98 -4.57
CA ALA A 380 -17.26 -6.77 -5.23
C ALA A 380 -16.76 -6.03 -6.47
N PHE A 381 -15.44 -5.92 -6.59
CA PHE A 381 -14.82 -5.21 -7.71
C PHE A 381 -13.53 -5.88 -8.13
N THR A 382 -13.03 -5.45 -9.29
CA THR A 382 -11.78 -5.93 -9.86
C THR A 382 -10.84 -4.76 -10.00
N ALA A 383 -9.59 -4.92 -9.57
CA ALA A 383 -8.61 -3.85 -9.67
C ALA A 383 -8.16 -3.62 -11.13
N PRO A 384 -7.52 -2.47 -11.44
CA PRO A 384 -6.86 -2.24 -12.72
C PRO A 384 -5.85 -3.34 -13.07
N GLU A 385 -5.70 -3.65 -14.37
CA GLU A 385 -4.77 -4.68 -14.84
C GLU A 385 -3.30 -4.33 -14.58
N TYR A 386 -2.70 -5.02 -13.62
CA TYR A 386 -1.25 -5.10 -13.41
C TYR A 386 -0.87 -6.54 -13.08
N LYS A 387 0.22 -7.03 -13.68
CA LYS A 387 0.71 -8.39 -13.48
C LYS A 387 1.99 -8.39 -12.65
N VAL A 388 2.19 -9.41 -11.82
CA VAL A 388 3.47 -9.60 -11.14
C VAL A 388 4.54 -9.88 -12.19
N GLU A 389 5.69 -9.22 -12.10
CA GLU A 389 6.82 -9.49 -12.98
C GLU A 389 7.47 -10.83 -12.62
N THR A 390 7.23 -11.85 -13.44
CA THR A 390 7.77 -13.21 -13.26
C THR A 390 8.73 -13.65 -14.37
N SER A 391 8.94 -12.80 -15.39
CA SER A 391 9.69 -13.18 -16.59
C SER A 391 11.21 -13.12 -16.41
N GLY A 392 11.69 -12.66 -15.26
CA GLY A 392 13.10 -12.54 -14.97
C GLY A 392 13.40 -11.69 -13.75
N TYR A 393 14.66 -11.28 -13.63
CA TYR A 393 15.12 -10.38 -12.58
C TYR A 393 16.19 -9.42 -13.10
N TRP A 394 16.38 -8.32 -12.36
CA TRP A 394 17.45 -7.37 -12.64
C TRP A 394 18.80 -7.88 -12.11
N LYS A 395 19.76 -8.06 -13.02
CA LYS A 395 21.14 -8.35 -12.66
C LYS A 395 21.98 -7.08 -12.70
N LYS A 396 22.65 -6.79 -11.58
CA LYS A 396 23.60 -5.69 -11.48
C LYS A 396 24.84 -5.94 -12.33
N LEU A 397 25.25 -4.94 -13.10
CA LEU A 397 26.50 -4.91 -13.87
C LEU A 397 27.41 -3.78 -13.33
N PRO A 398 28.71 -3.80 -13.63
CA PRO A 398 29.58 -2.65 -13.43
C PRO A 398 29.06 -1.41 -14.18
N ILE A 399 29.31 -0.22 -13.65
CA ILE A 399 28.73 1.04 -14.16
C ILE A 399 29.16 1.37 -15.60
N ASP A 400 30.30 0.84 -16.01
CA ASP A 400 30.91 0.97 -17.34
C ASP A 400 30.43 -0.08 -18.34
N VAL A 401 29.58 -1.02 -17.91
CA VAL A 401 29.05 -2.09 -18.76
C VAL A 401 27.61 -1.78 -19.16
N GLU A 402 27.36 -1.79 -20.46
CA GLU A 402 26.02 -1.69 -21.05
C GLU A 402 25.33 -3.06 -21.01
N GLY A 403 24.12 -3.08 -20.45
CA GLY A 403 23.18 -4.20 -20.54
C GLY A 403 21.88 -3.77 -21.21
N ARG A 404 20.83 -4.57 -21.04
CA ARG A 404 19.52 -4.31 -21.67
C ARG A 404 18.41 -4.25 -20.63
N ASP A 405 17.43 -3.39 -20.86
CA ASP A 405 16.22 -3.32 -20.04
C ASP A 405 15.19 -4.42 -20.41
N LYS A 406 14.01 -4.41 -19.76
CA LYS A 406 12.93 -5.36 -20.01
C LYS A 406 12.42 -5.34 -21.45
N VAL A 407 12.50 -4.19 -22.11
CA VAL A 407 12.05 -3.96 -23.49
C VAL A 407 13.20 -3.98 -24.49
N GLY A 408 14.41 -4.36 -24.05
CA GLY A 408 15.59 -4.55 -24.88
C GLY A 408 16.41 -3.30 -25.19
N ARG A 409 16.07 -2.13 -24.62
CA ARG A 409 16.81 -0.87 -24.79
C ARG A 409 18.11 -0.90 -23.98
N PRO A 410 19.18 -0.26 -24.46
CA PRO A 410 20.46 -0.24 -23.76
C PRO A 410 20.35 0.55 -22.44
N ILE A 411 20.95 0.00 -21.38
CA ILE A 411 21.03 0.64 -20.06
C ILE A 411 22.38 0.32 -19.40
N HIS A 412 22.98 1.29 -18.72
CA HIS A 412 24.27 1.09 -18.04
C HIS A 412 24.09 0.51 -16.63
N GLY A 413 25.05 -0.31 -16.19
CA GLY A 413 25.10 -0.80 -14.81
C GLY A 413 24.13 -1.93 -14.46
N ARG A 414 23.35 -2.44 -15.42
CA ARG A 414 22.46 -3.61 -15.23
C ARG A 414 22.04 -4.25 -16.54
N THR A 415 21.56 -5.49 -16.46
CA THR A 415 20.79 -6.13 -17.53
C THR A 415 19.60 -6.89 -16.94
N TRP A 416 18.47 -6.86 -17.64
CA TRP A 416 17.39 -7.80 -17.42
C TRP A 416 17.88 -9.20 -17.78
N VAL A 417 17.66 -10.17 -16.89
CA VAL A 417 17.94 -11.58 -17.14
C VAL A 417 16.60 -12.28 -17.22
N SER A 418 16.20 -12.63 -18.44
CA SER A 418 14.98 -13.41 -18.66
C SER A 418 15.14 -14.81 -18.06
N GLN A 419 14.24 -15.16 -17.15
CA GLN A 419 14.14 -16.47 -16.54
C GLN A 419 12.67 -16.73 -16.27
N ILE A 420 12.09 -17.73 -16.94
CA ILE A 420 10.72 -18.15 -16.66
C ILE A 420 10.76 -18.93 -15.36
N HIS A 421 10.29 -18.31 -14.27
CA HIS A 421 10.05 -19.02 -13.03
C HIS A 421 8.75 -19.82 -13.20
N SER A 422 8.86 -21.04 -13.74
CA SER A 422 7.74 -21.97 -14.02
C SER A 422 6.90 -22.34 -12.79
N TRP A 423 7.31 -21.92 -11.59
CA TRP A 423 6.66 -22.25 -10.31
C TRP A 423 5.73 -21.14 -9.79
N VAL A 424 5.75 -19.95 -10.40
CA VAL A 424 4.88 -18.80 -10.03
C VAL A 424 3.75 -18.60 -11.06
N GLU A 425 3.58 -19.55 -11.99
CA GLU A 425 2.56 -19.50 -13.04
C GLU A 425 1.14 -19.89 -12.54
N ASP A 426 0.86 -19.66 -11.26
CA ASP A 426 -0.48 -19.45 -10.74
C ASP A 426 -0.59 -17.98 -10.30
N SER A 427 -0.30 -17.03 -11.21
CA SER A 427 -0.82 -15.68 -11.03
C SER A 427 -2.31 -15.74 -11.37
N PRO A 428 -3.21 -15.61 -10.37
CA PRO A 428 -4.61 -15.58 -10.69
C PRO A 428 -4.88 -14.37 -11.57
N ARG A 429 -5.74 -14.57 -12.56
CA ARG A 429 -6.51 -13.50 -13.22
C ARG A 429 -6.88 -12.44 -12.17
N ASN A 430 -6.84 -11.14 -12.50
CA ASN A 430 -7.23 -10.04 -11.60
C ASN A 430 -8.30 -10.51 -10.60
N SER A 431 -7.93 -10.59 -9.33
CA SER A 431 -8.78 -11.24 -8.34
C SER A 431 -9.95 -10.33 -7.99
N THR A 432 -11.12 -10.92 -7.79
CA THR A 432 -12.26 -10.16 -7.30
C THR A 432 -12.03 -9.85 -5.82
N VAL A 433 -12.03 -8.56 -5.49
CA VAL A 433 -11.98 -8.07 -4.11
C VAL A 433 -13.40 -7.89 -3.62
N PHE A 434 -13.72 -8.51 -2.49
CA PHE A 434 -14.97 -8.34 -1.77
C PHE A 434 -14.73 -7.37 -0.61
N ALA A 435 -15.51 -6.30 -0.57
CA ALA A 435 -15.60 -5.35 0.52
C ALA A 435 -16.90 -5.64 1.30
N SER A 436 -16.82 -5.68 2.62
CA SER A 436 -17.96 -5.93 3.51
C SER A 436 -17.92 -5.01 4.72
N ARG A 437 -19.05 -4.34 4.97
CA ARG A 437 -19.28 -3.51 6.16
C ARG A 437 -19.76 -4.39 7.31
N GLU A 438 -19.44 -4.04 8.55
CA GLU A 438 -19.95 -4.79 9.71
C GLU A 438 -21.48 -4.74 9.77
N GLY A 439 -22.10 -5.92 9.79
CA GLY A 439 -23.55 -6.05 9.81
C GLY A 439 -24.11 -5.82 11.22
N GLY A 440 -24.76 -4.67 11.42
CA GLY A 440 -25.70 -4.48 12.54
C GLY A 440 -27.01 -5.23 12.31
N GLU A 441 -27.86 -5.32 13.33
CA GLU A 441 -29.27 -5.69 13.11
C GLU A 441 -29.88 -4.70 12.10
N ILE A 442 -30.59 -5.23 11.10
CA ILE A 442 -31.30 -4.41 10.11
C ILE A 442 -32.68 -4.09 10.69
N PRO A 443 -32.94 -2.88 11.22
CA PRO A 443 -34.25 -2.57 11.77
C PRO A 443 -35.26 -2.43 10.63
N GLY A 444 -36.42 -3.09 10.75
CA GLY A 444 -37.51 -2.91 9.79
C GLY A 444 -38.57 -3.99 9.82
N ALA A 445 -39.61 -3.82 8.99
CA ALA A 445 -40.76 -4.72 8.94
C ALA A 445 -40.46 -6.05 8.22
N ASN A 446 -39.60 -6.02 7.20
CA ASN A 446 -39.15 -7.18 6.43
C ASN A 446 -37.64 -7.10 6.19
N PRO A 447 -36.81 -7.22 7.23
CA PRO A 447 -35.38 -7.04 7.09
C PRO A 447 -34.78 -8.11 6.18
N GLY A 448 -33.85 -7.68 5.34
CA GLY A 448 -33.13 -8.53 4.42
C GLY A 448 -32.24 -7.70 3.52
N PHE A 449 -31.79 -8.31 2.43
CA PHE A 449 -30.85 -7.72 1.50
C PHE A 449 -31.39 -7.68 0.09
N ILE A 450 -31.11 -6.60 -0.61
CA ILE A 450 -31.16 -6.51 -2.08
C ILE A 450 -29.76 -6.84 -2.59
N TYR A 451 -29.65 -7.71 -3.57
CA TYR A 451 -28.38 -8.04 -4.22
C TYR A 451 -28.42 -7.76 -5.71
N VAL A 452 -27.24 -7.45 -6.23
CA VAL A 452 -26.93 -7.53 -7.66
C VAL A 452 -25.93 -8.66 -7.85
N MET A 453 -26.23 -9.61 -8.73
CA MET A 453 -25.36 -10.74 -9.04
C MET A 453 -25.13 -10.86 -10.54
N ARG A 454 -23.99 -11.45 -10.93
CA ARG A 454 -23.75 -11.86 -12.31
C ARG A 454 -22.99 -13.18 -12.35
N SER A 455 -23.06 -13.85 -13.50
CA SER A 455 -22.24 -15.02 -13.81
C SER A 455 -21.31 -14.67 -14.97
N ALA A 456 -20.17 -15.34 -15.09
CA ALA A 456 -19.25 -15.12 -16.21
C ALA A 456 -19.88 -15.55 -17.56
N ALA A 457 -20.91 -16.41 -17.52
CA ALA A 457 -21.70 -16.80 -18.69
C ALA A 457 -22.64 -15.69 -19.21
N HIS A 458 -22.86 -14.60 -18.47
CA HIS A 458 -23.75 -13.53 -18.91
C HIS A 458 -23.05 -12.54 -19.87
N PRO A 459 -23.78 -11.99 -20.86
CA PRO A 459 -23.28 -10.88 -21.67
C PRO A 459 -22.89 -9.66 -20.83
N LYS A 460 -22.06 -8.77 -21.40
CA LYS A 460 -21.73 -7.48 -20.78
C LYS A 460 -23.01 -6.73 -20.42
N ASP A 461 -22.98 -6.08 -19.26
CA ASP A 461 -24.07 -5.25 -18.71
C ASP A 461 -25.38 -6.01 -18.41
N VAL A 462 -25.30 -7.33 -18.18
CA VAL A 462 -26.44 -8.15 -17.74
C VAL A 462 -26.27 -8.58 -16.29
N PHE A 463 -27.22 -8.15 -15.45
CA PHE A 463 -27.19 -8.39 -14.01
C PHE A 463 -28.51 -8.99 -13.53
N LYS A 464 -28.43 -9.86 -12.52
CA LYS A 464 -29.58 -10.32 -11.75
C LYS A 464 -29.76 -9.39 -10.56
N VAL A 465 -30.96 -8.86 -10.37
CA VAL A 465 -31.30 -8.05 -9.18
C VAL A 465 -32.38 -8.79 -8.41
N GLY A 466 -32.16 -9.09 -7.14
CA GLY A 466 -33.16 -9.77 -6.33
C GLY A 466 -32.95 -9.60 -4.84
N LEU A 467 -33.80 -10.23 -4.03
CA LEU A 467 -33.74 -10.17 -2.57
C LEU A 467 -33.33 -11.49 -1.91
N THR A 468 -32.83 -11.38 -0.68
CA THR A 468 -32.63 -12.51 0.24
C THR A 468 -32.88 -12.08 1.68
N ARG A 469 -33.42 -12.97 2.52
CA ARG A 469 -33.51 -12.78 3.98
C ARG A 469 -32.37 -13.47 4.74
N ARG A 470 -31.49 -14.14 4.01
CA ARG A 470 -30.23 -14.73 4.51
C ARG A 470 -29.07 -13.95 3.90
N THR A 471 -27.84 -14.45 3.97
CA THR A 471 -26.71 -13.82 3.29
C THR A 471 -26.81 -13.98 1.76
N SER A 472 -26.34 -12.99 0.99
CA SER A 472 -26.26 -13.14 -0.48
C SER A 472 -25.30 -14.22 -0.94
N ASP A 473 -24.27 -14.59 -0.14
CA ASP A 473 -23.40 -15.71 -0.48
C ASP A 473 -24.12 -17.05 -0.44
N GLU A 474 -24.95 -17.28 0.60
CA GLU A 474 -25.80 -18.47 0.66
C GLU A 474 -26.73 -18.53 -0.54
N ARG A 475 -27.36 -17.39 -0.87
CA ARG A 475 -28.26 -17.32 -2.01
C ARG A 475 -27.55 -17.54 -3.34
N SER A 476 -26.36 -16.97 -3.51
CA SER A 476 -25.51 -17.18 -4.67
C SER A 476 -25.11 -18.66 -4.80
N GLY A 477 -24.73 -19.29 -3.69
CA GLY A 477 -24.39 -20.72 -3.63
C GLY A 477 -25.56 -21.62 -4.00
N GLU A 478 -26.77 -21.32 -3.55
CA GLU A 478 -28.00 -22.03 -3.95
C GLU A 478 -28.26 -21.93 -5.46
N LEU A 479 -28.19 -20.71 -6.02
CA LEU A 479 -28.42 -20.47 -7.44
C LEU A 479 -27.37 -21.15 -8.32
N SER A 480 -26.12 -21.12 -7.86
CA SER A 480 -24.97 -21.72 -8.55
C SER A 480 -24.98 -23.26 -8.52
N ARG A 481 -25.63 -23.88 -7.52
CA ARG A 481 -25.82 -25.34 -7.47
C ARG A 481 -26.94 -25.84 -8.38
N SER A 482 -27.78 -24.94 -8.88
CA SER A 482 -28.86 -25.33 -9.78
C SER A 482 -28.30 -25.72 -11.15
N THR A 483 -28.79 -26.82 -11.73
CA THR A 483 -28.43 -27.28 -13.10
C THR A 483 -28.87 -26.31 -14.21
N SER A 484 -29.57 -25.23 -13.83
CA SER A 484 -30.10 -24.22 -14.73
C SER A 484 -29.15 -23.03 -14.96
N SER A 485 -28.02 -22.97 -14.24
CA SER A 485 -26.97 -21.98 -14.45
C SER A 485 -25.76 -22.60 -15.16
N PRO A 486 -25.22 -21.98 -16.22
CA PRO A 486 -24.01 -22.49 -16.90
C PRO A 486 -22.74 -22.36 -16.06
N ASP A 487 -22.73 -21.44 -15.09
CA ASP A 487 -21.57 -21.09 -14.29
C ASP A 487 -22.01 -20.48 -12.94
N HIS A 488 -21.07 -20.27 -12.01
CA HIS A 488 -21.32 -19.71 -10.70
C HIS A 488 -21.81 -18.25 -10.78
N PHE A 489 -22.69 -17.88 -9.85
CA PHE A 489 -23.05 -16.50 -9.60
C PHE A 489 -22.05 -15.86 -8.64
N LEU A 490 -21.71 -14.61 -8.90
CA LEU A 490 -20.90 -13.74 -8.05
C LEU A 490 -21.77 -12.57 -7.61
N VAL A 491 -21.80 -12.31 -6.31
CA VAL A 491 -22.45 -11.12 -5.74
C VAL A 491 -21.59 -9.92 -6.10
N VAL A 492 -22.16 -8.99 -6.85
CA VAL A 492 -21.54 -7.73 -7.25
C VAL A 492 -21.71 -6.71 -6.13
N GLU A 493 -22.95 -6.47 -5.69
CA GLU A 493 -23.22 -5.60 -4.54
C GLU A 493 -24.42 -6.13 -3.75
N GLU A 494 -24.50 -5.76 -2.48
CA GLU A 494 -25.58 -6.08 -1.54
C GLU A 494 -25.93 -4.84 -0.70
N TRP A 495 -27.22 -4.60 -0.48
CA TRP A 495 -27.74 -3.56 0.40
C TRP A 495 -28.71 -4.17 1.42
N ALA A 496 -28.45 -3.96 2.69
CA ALA A 496 -29.37 -4.24 3.79
C ALA A 496 -30.49 -3.21 3.82
N THR A 497 -31.74 -3.66 3.91
CA THR A 497 -32.89 -2.76 4.03
C THR A 497 -33.93 -3.30 5.00
N GLY A 498 -34.60 -2.37 5.68
CA GLY A 498 -35.68 -2.68 6.62
C GLY A 498 -36.92 -3.30 5.97
N ASP A 499 -37.11 -3.12 4.65
CA ASP A 499 -38.16 -3.82 3.88
C ASP A 499 -37.66 -4.26 2.50
N CYS A 500 -36.96 -5.39 2.46
CA CYS A 500 -36.40 -5.94 1.23
C CYS A 500 -37.46 -6.34 0.20
N VAL A 501 -38.68 -6.68 0.65
CA VAL A 501 -39.78 -7.10 -0.23
C VAL A 501 -40.32 -5.89 -0.99
N GLN A 502 -40.54 -4.78 -0.30
CA GLN A 502 -40.99 -3.56 -0.93
C GLN A 502 -39.90 -2.92 -1.81
N ALA A 503 -38.65 -2.94 -1.35
CA ALA A 503 -37.52 -2.44 -2.13
C ALA A 503 -37.36 -3.17 -3.46
N GLU A 504 -37.32 -4.52 -3.46
CA GLU A 504 -37.17 -5.31 -4.69
C GLU A 504 -38.27 -5.00 -5.70
N LYS A 505 -39.52 -4.92 -5.23
CA LYS A 505 -40.67 -4.61 -6.09
C LYS A 505 -40.50 -3.26 -6.80
N LEU A 506 -40.18 -2.20 -6.05
CA LEU A 506 -40.00 -0.86 -6.61
C LEU A 506 -38.79 -0.79 -7.55
N ILE A 507 -37.69 -1.48 -7.22
CA ILE A 507 -36.50 -1.58 -8.07
C ILE A 507 -36.84 -2.26 -9.40
N HIS A 508 -37.59 -3.36 -9.37
CA HIS A 508 -38.01 -4.07 -10.59
C HIS A 508 -38.95 -3.22 -11.44
N GLU A 509 -39.86 -2.46 -10.81
CA GLU A 509 -40.76 -1.53 -11.49
C GLU A 509 -39.97 -0.41 -12.20
N GLU A 510 -38.98 0.20 -11.55
CA GLU A 510 -38.14 1.25 -12.17
C GLU A 510 -37.18 0.68 -13.25
N LEU A 511 -36.74 -0.58 -13.10
CA LEU A 511 -35.86 -1.24 -14.08
C LEU A 511 -36.61 -1.99 -15.19
N GLU A 512 -37.94 -1.93 -15.25
CA GLU A 512 -38.75 -2.74 -16.16
C GLU A 512 -38.36 -2.53 -17.64
N SER A 513 -38.02 -1.29 -18.05
CA SER A 513 -37.56 -1.00 -19.41
C SER A 513 -36.22 -1.66 -19.78
N TYR A 514 -35.43 -2.05 -18.77
CA TYR A 514 -34.14 -2.71 -18.94
C TYR A 514 -34.24 -4.23 -18.81
N ARG A 515 -35.43 -4.79 -18.59
CA ARG A 515 -35.61 -6.22 -18.33
C ARG A 515 -35.20 -7.06 -19.55
N PHE A 516 -34.16 -7.88 -19.37
CA PHE A 516 -33.61 -8.73 -20.43
C PHE A 516 -34.47 -9.95 -20.72
N ASN A 517 -35.15 -10.47 -19.69
CA ASN A 517 -36.05 -11.61 -19.81
C ASN A 517 -37.37 -11.31 -19.04
N PRO A 518 -38.54 -11.30 -19.70
CA PRO A 518 -39.81 -10.95 -19.07
C PRO A 518 -40.18 -11.84 -17.87
N ASN A 519 -39.71 -13.09 -17.87
CA ASN A 519 -40.06 -14.08 -16.84
C ASN A 519 -38.99 -14.23 -15.77
N ARG A 520 -37.92 -13.44 -15.81
CA ARG A 520 -36.81 -13.53 -14.87
C ARG A 520 -36.34 -12.15 -14.44
N GLU A 521 -35.61 -12.11 -13.34
CA GLU A 521 -35.12 -10.87 -12.72
C GLU A 521 -33.75 -10.48 -13.26
N PHE A 522 -33.59 -10.52 -14.60
CA PHE A 522 -32.36 -10.12 -15.29
C PHE A 522 -32.57 -8.81 -16.03
N PHE A 523 -31.63 -7.89 -15.88
CA PHE A 523 -31.69 -6.54 -16.42
C PHE A 523 -30.43 -6.26 -17.24
N LYS A 524 -30.61 -5.67 -18.43
CA LYS A 524 -29.54 -5.29 -19.35
C LYS A 524 -29.39 -3.77 -19.38
N ALA A 525 -28.48 -3.25 -18.56
CA ALA A 525 -28.17 -1.83 -18.47
C ALA A 525 -26.75 -1.64 -17.94
N PRO A 526 -26.06 -0.53 -18.28
CA PRO A 526 -24.81 -0.17 -17.63
C PRO A 526 -24.99 -0.20 -16.12
N TYR A 527 -24.04 -0.79 -15.39
CA TYR A 527 -24.15 -1.00 -13.95
C TYR A 527 -24.52 0.27 -13.17
N ARG A 528 -23.93 1.40 -13.56
CA ARG A 528 -24.24 2.73 -13.01
C ARG A 528 -25.74 3.08 -13.00
N THR A 529 -26.48 2.60 -13.99
CA THR A 529 -27.93 2.82 -14.10
C THR A 529 -28.67 1.98 -13.07
N ILE A 530 -28.28 0.71 -12.91
CA ILE A 530 -28.87 -0.22 -11.94
C ILE A 530 -28.58 0.28 -10.52
N PHE A 531 -27.33 0.62 -10.23
CA PHE A 531 -26.90 1.20 -8.96
C PHE A 531 -27.77 2.40 -8.56
N LYS A 532 -27.93 3.39 -9.45
CA LYS A 532 -28.71 4.60 -9.18
C LYS A 532 -30.16 4.32 -8.81
N VAL A 533 -30.79 3.33 -9.47
CA VAL A 533 -32.17 2.95 -9.17
C VAL A 533 -32.27 2.29 -7.80
N ILE A 534 -31.36 1.37 -7.48
CA ILE A 534 -31.33 0.69 -6.18
C ILE A 534 -31.11 1.70 -5.06
N ASP A 535 -30.09 2.54 -5.19
CA ASP A 535 -29.72 3.57 -4.22
C ASP A 535 -30.88 4.54 -3.95
N LYS A 536 -31.54 5.02 -5.03
CA LYS A 536 -32.72 5.88 -4.94
C LYS A 536 -33.88 5.21 -4.20
N VAL A 537 -34.23 3.97 -4.57
CA VAL A 537 -35.36 3.26 -3.96
C VAL A 537 -35.11 3.00 -2.49
N ILE A 538 -33.94 2.48 -2.12
CA ILE A 538 -33.61 2.18 -0.72
C ILE A 538 -33.61 3.46 0.11
N SER A 539 -32.97 4.53 -0.37
CA SER A 539 -32.95 5.84 0.32
C SER A 539 -34.37 6.37 0.57
N SER A 540 -35.28 6.22 -0.41
CA SER A 540 -36.68 6.67 -0.28
C SER A 540 -37.48 5.88 0.77
N LEU A 541 -37.20 4.59 0.93
CA LEU A 541 -37.91 3.72 1.89
C LEU A 541 -37.45 3.93 3.33
N GLU A 542 -36.21 4.38 3.52
CA GLU A 542 -35.59 4.55 4.85
C GLU A 542 -35.70 6.00 5.38
N GLY A 543 -36.38 6.88 4.65
CA GLY A 543 -36.63 8.27 5.07
C GLY A 543 -35.47 9.24 4.82
N GLY A 544 -34.52 8.87 3.96
CA GLY A 544 -33.49 9.78 3.45
C GLY A 544 -34.11 10.79 2.48
N VAL A 545 -33.84 12.08 2.71
CA VAL A 545 -34.23 13.18 1.81
C VAL A 545 -33.78 12.86 0.39
N GLU A 546 -34.65 13.06 -0.61
CA GLU A 546 -34.32 12.89 -2.03
C GLU A 546 -33.01 13.65 -2.41
N PRO A 547 -32.22 13.11 -3.35
CA PRO A 547 -30.91 13.63 -3.73
C PRO A 547 -30.92 15.07 -4.26
#